data_AF-A0A7S0WTB4-F1
#
_entry.id   AF-A0A7S0WTB4-F1
#
_cell.length_a   1.000
_cell.length_b   1.000
_cell.length_c   1.000
_cell.angle_alpha   90.00
_cell.angle_beta   90.00
_cell.angle_gamma   90.00
#
_symmetry.space_group_name_H-M   'P 1'
#
loop_
_entity.id
_entity.type
_entity.pdbx_description
1 polymer ?
#
loop_
_entity_poly.entity_id
_entity_poly.type
_entity_poly.pdbx_seq_one_letter_code
_entity_poly.pdbx_strand_id
1 'polypeptide(L)'
;MSAWKLVVNFAIPPALVLTVLLILPTPLVVKKALLVFTRKVLFLNVIGDYKLVHMMMALTGSALAASSVHTYRLGQEALSTTLTPNQRVGILARKWREERNFWIAVLSFLLWSFLWRFYKLMIDHLELKAKVKTLEAQIKQQQQAAGAAGTTAGTAGAGVAAPAPKQPSAPPAAPEVDAATGKRKVT
;
A
#
# COMPACT_ATOMS: atom_id res chain seq x y z
N MET A 1 30.99 -4.87 -15.07
CA MET A 1 30.61 -5.00 -13.64
C MET A 1 29.61 -6.14 -13.52
N SER A 2 29.70 -7.00 -12.50
CA SER A 2 28.69 -8.05 -12.28
C SER A 2 27.32 -7.41 -12.06
N ALA A 3 26.26 -7.94 -12.70
CA ALA A 3 24.87 -7.47 -12.55
C ALA A 3 24.46 -7.34 -11.07
N TRP A 4 25.04 -8.19 -10.21
CA TRP A 4 24.87 -8.13 -8.77
C TRP A 4 25.29 -6.81 -8.13
N LYS A 5 26.42 -6.23 -8.57
CA LYS A 5 26.90 -4.94 -8.05
C LYS A 5 25.93 -3.81 -8.40
N LEU A 6 25.28 -3.90 -9.55
CA LEU A 6 24.28 -2.92 -9.97
C LEU A 6 23.04 -3.01 -9.08
N VAL A 7 22.53 -4.22 -8.83
CA VAL A 7 21.38 -4.42 -7.93
C VAL A 7 21.68 -3.89 -6.52
N VAL A 8 22.80 -4.29 -5.93
CA VAL A 8 23.12 -3.94 -4.54
C VAL A 8 23.43 -2.45 -4.37
N ASN A 9 24.23 -1.86 -5.25
CA ASN A 9 24.67 -0.47 -5.08
C ASN A 9 23.66 0.54 -5.62
N PHE A 10 22.81 0.16 -6.58
CA PHE A 10 21.89 1.11 -7.22
C PHE A 10 20.43 0.89 -6.85
N ALA A 11 19.97 -0.35 -6.70
CA ALA A 11 18.54 -0.61 -6.44
C ALA A 11 18.18 -0.53 -4.95
N ILE A 12 19.07 -0.93 -4.04
CA ILE A 12 18.78 -0.99 -2.60
C ILE A 12 18.80 0.39 -1.93
N PRO A 13 19.85 1.23 -2.07
CA PRO A 13 19.95 2.48 -1.33
C PRO A 13 18.76 3.44 -1.52
N PRO A 14 18.28 3.72 -2.75
CA PRO A 14 17.18 4.66 -2.93
C PRO A 14 15.87 4.11 -2.34
N ALA A 15 15.60 2.81 -2.50
CA ALA A 15 14.41 2.20 -1.93
C ALA A 15 14.43 2.25 -0.39
N LEU A 16 15.59 2.03 0.22
CA LEU A 16 15.77 2.06 1.67
C LEU A 16 15.57 3.48 2.20
N VAL A 17 16.24 4.47 1.59
CA VAL A 17 16.12 5.88 1.97
C VAL A 17 14.66 6.33 1.88
N LEU A 18 13.99 6.07 0.76
CA LEU A 18 12.59 6.46 0.57
C LEU A 18 11.64 5.78 1.57
N THR A 19 11.88 4.50 1.87
CA THR A 19 11.06 3.73 2.83
C THR A 19 11.22 4.28 4.24
N VAL A 20 12.46 4.54 4.68
CA VAL A 20 12.73 5.16 5.99
C VAL A 20 12.08 6.54 6.08
N LEU A 21 12.20 7.34 5.03
CA LEU A 21 11.60 8.68 4.95
C LEU A 21 10.08 8.64 5.08
N LEU A 22 9.42 7.62 4.50
CA LEU A 22 7.97 7.41 4.56
C LEU A 22 7.48 6.90 5.93
N ILE A 23 8.28 6.07 6.61
CA ILE A 23 7.91 5.49 7.91
C ILE A 23 8.00 6.53 9.02
N LEU A 24 8.88 7.54 8.89
CA LEU A 24 9.05 8.56 9.91
C LEU A 24 7.73 9.33 10.19
N PRO A 25 7.33 9.48 11.46
CA PRO A 25 6.13 10.22 11.85
C PRO A 25 6.38 11.72 11.71
N THR A 26 6.35 12.22 10.48
CA THR A 26 6.55 13.63 10.16
C THR A 26 5.24 14.43 10.22
N PRO A 27 5.31 15.76 10.44
CA PRO A 27 4.13 16.62 10.42
C PRO A 27 3.49 16.64 9.02
N LEU A 28 2.18 16.93 8.97
CA LEU A 28 1.36 16.77 7.76
C LEU A 28 1.88 17.52 6.53
N VAL A 29 2.49 18.69 6.73
CA VAL A 29 3.07 19.50 5.64
C VAL A 29 4.26 18.78 5.02
N VAL A 30 5.17 18.29 5.86
CA VAL A 30 6.34 17.53 5.43
C VAL A 30 5.90 16.23 4.76
N LYS A 31 4.91 15.52 5.29
CA LYS A 31 4.36 14.31 4.65
C LYS A 31 3.85 14.56 3.23
N LYS A 32 3.15 15.67 2.99
CA LYS A 32 2.68 16.04 1.65
C LYS A 32 3.85 16.30 0.70
N ALA A 33 4.83 17.09 1.13
CA ALA A 33 6.03 17.37 0.34
C ALA A 33 6.81 16.08 0.04
N LEU A 34 6.95 15.21 1.04
CA LEU A 34 7.57 13.91 0.92
C LEU A 34 6.87 13.05 -0.12
N LEU A 35 5.54 12.97 -0.07
CA LEU A 35 4.78 12.16 -1.01
C LEU A 35 4.87 12.70 -2.44
N VAL A 36 4.91 14.02 -2.63
CA VAL A 36 5.14 14.62 -3.94
C VAL A 36 6.54 14.30 -4.44
N PHE A 37 7.56 14.39 -3.58
CA PHE A 37 8.93 14.00 -3.93
C PHE A 37 9.04 12.51 -4.28
N THR A 38 8.55 11.64 -3.40
CA THR A 38 8.46 10.19 -3.60
C THR A 38 7.72 9.86 -4.88
N ARG A 39 6.60 10.54 -5.19
CA ARG A 39 5.89 10.39 -6.46
C ARG A 39 6.77 10.76 -7.64
N LYS A 40 7.47 11.89 -7.60
CA LYS A 40 8.38 12.28 -8.70
C LYS A 40 9.49 11.26 -8.91
N VAL A 41 10.05 10.70 -7.84
CA VAL A 41 11.12 9.69 -7.93
C VAL A 41 10.59 8.33 -8.41
N LEU A 42 9.51 7.80 -7.81
CA LEU A 42 8.97 6.48 -8.20
C LEU A 42 8.36 6.45 -9.61
N PHE A 43 7.77 7.57 -10.02
CA PHE A 43 7.09 7.70 -11.31
C PHE A 43 7.95 8.49 -12.31
N LEU A 44 9.26 8.55 -12.09
CA LEU A 44 10.17 9.05 -13.11
C LEU A 44 10.09 8.11 -14.32
N ASN A 45 9.73 8.68 -15.47
CA ASN A 45 9.66 7.93 -16.72
C ASN A 45 11.10 7.70 -17.20
N VAL A 46 11.54 6.45 -17.18
CA VAL A 46 12.92 6.10 -17.55
C VAL A 46 13.01 5.83 -19.05
N ILE A 47 12.10 5.00 -19.57
CA ILE A 47 12.01 4.62 -20.99
C ILE A 47 10.52 4.55 -21.34
N GLY A 48 10.04 5.50 -22.16
CA GLY A 48 8.63 5.60 -22.57
C GLY A 48 7.67 5.83 -21.39
N ASP A 49 6.53 5.11 -21.39
CA ASP A 49 5.49 5.18 -20.36
C ASP A 49 5.72 4.26 -19.15
N TYR A 50 6.87 3.56 -19.10
CA TYR A 50 7.20 2.68 -17.99
C TYR A 50 7.81 3.46 -16.82
N LYS A 51 7.11 3.36 -15.68
CA LYS A 51 7.51 4.00 -14.42
C LYS A 51 8.70 3.27 -13.80
N LEU A 52 9.63 4.03 -13.21
CA LEU A 52 10.82 3.51 -12.52
C LEU A 52 10.47 2.38 -11.54
N VAL A 53 9.39 2.49 -10.78
CA VAL A 53 9.03 1.48 -9.78
C VAL A 53 8.75 0.10 -10.41
N HIS A 54 8.09 0.05 -11.58
CA HIS A 54 7.77 -1.20 -12.25
C HIS A 54 9.02 -1.82 -12.85
N MET A 55 9.91 -0.99 -13.41
CA MET A 55 11.22 -1.41 -13.88
C MET A 55 12.06 -2.01 -12.75
N MET A 56 12.12 -1.35 -11.60
CA MET A 56 12.89 -1.81 -10.44
C MET A 56 12.28 -3.07 -9.81
N MET A 57 10.96 -3.18 -9.76
CA MET A 57 10.29 -4.41 -9.34
C MET A 57 10.56 -5.57 -10.30
N ALA A 58 10.50 -5.34 -11.61
CA ALA A 58 10.81 -6.37 -12.60
C ALA A 58 12.28 -6.79 -12.53
N LEU A 59 13.19 -5.85 -12.34
CA LEU A 59 14.63 -6.09 -12.19
C LEU A 59 14.93 -6.88 -10.91
N THR A 60 14.37 -6.47 -9.77
CA THR A 60 14.60 -7.17 -8.49
C THR A 60 13.87 -8.51 -8.45
N GLY A 61 12.69 -8.61 -9.08
CA GLY A 61 11.94 -9.87 -9.23
C GLY A 61 12.65 -10.88 -10.12
N SER A 62 13.24 -10.44 -11.24
CA SER A 62 14.04 -11.32 -12.10
C SER A 62 15.35 -11.75 -11.43
N ALA A 63 16.01 -10.84 -10.69
CA ALA A 63 17.17 -11.18 -9.88
C ALA A 63 16.83 -12.20 -8.78
N LEU A 64 15.68 -12.06 -8.12
CA LEU A 64 15.17 -13.03 -7.17
C LEU A 64 14.90 -14.38 -7.83
N ALA A 65 14.18 -14.42 -8.94
CA ALA A 65 13.91 -15.66 -9.66
C ALA A 65 15.21 -16.38 -10.09
N ALA A 66 16.17 -15.63 -10.64
CA ALA A 66 17.48 -16.16 -11.03
C ALA A 66 18.24 -16.73 -9.82
N SER A 67 18.25 -16.00 -8.70
CA SER A 67 18.92 -16.44 -7.47
C SER A 67 18.24 -17.65 -6.83
N SER A 68 16.91 -17.74 -6.88
CA SER A 68 16.15 -18.92 -6.43
C SER A 68 16.53 -20.17 -7.23
N VAL A 69 16.58 -20.07 -8.56
CA VAL A 69 16.96 -21.19 -9.42
C VAL A 69 18.40 -21.62 -9.16
N HIS A 70 19.33 -20.66 -9.02
CA HIS A 70 20.72 -20.97 -8.69
C HIS A 70 20.86 -21.66 -7.33
N THR A 71 20.22 -21.11 -6.30
CA THR A 71 20.26 -21.67 -4.94
C THR A 71 19.66 -23.07 -4.90
N TYR A 72 18.55 -23.29 -5.59
CA TYR A 72 17.92 -24.60 -5.70
C TYR A 72 18.85 -25.63 -6.37
N ARG A 73 19.47 -25.28 -7.50
CA ARG A 73 20.42 -26.15 -8.21
C ARG A 73 21.63 -26.51 -7.35
N LEU A 74 22.23 -25.53 -6.68
CA LEU A 74 23.35 -25.79 -5.75
C LEU A 74 22.91 -26.58 -4.50
N GLY A 75 21.65 -26.45 -4.09
CA GLY A 75 21.06 -27.25 -3.02
C GLY A 75 21.03 -28.74 -3.36
N GLN A 76 20.76 -29.08 -4.63
CA GLN A 76 20.71 -30.46 -5.13
C GLN A 76 22.09 -31.10 -5.33
N GLU A 77 23.18 -30.32 -5.42
CA GLU A 77 24.53 -30.88 -5.49
C GLU A 77 24.89 -31.60 -4.18
N ALA A 78 24.78 -32.93 -4.18
CA ALA A 78 25.20 -33.77 -3.06
C ALA A 78 26.71 -33.62 -2.83
N LEU A 79 27.12 -33.46 -1.57
CA LEU A 79 28.53 -33.48 -1.20
C LEU A 79 29.05 -34.90 -1.39
N SER A 80 29.84 -35.13 -2.45
CA SER A 80 30.48 -36.43 -2.64
C SER A 80 31.39 -36.76 -1.46
N THR A 81 31.26 -37.98 -0.94
CA THR A 81 32.11 -38.52 0.11
C THR A 81 33.57 -38.66 -0.32
N THR A 82 33.83 -38.69 -1.64
CA THR A 82 35.19 -38.81 -2.21
C THR A 82 35.97 -37.50 -2.24
N LEU A 83 35.35 -36.36 -1.92
CA LEU A 83 36.02 -35.06 -1.97
C LEU A 83 36.95 -34.84 -0.78
N THR A 84 38.12 -34.26 -1.05
CA THR A 84 39.06 -33.82 -0.02
C THR A 84 38.42 -32.75 0.89
N PRO A 85 38.81 -32.65 2.17
CA PRO A 85 38.25 -31.65 3.10
C PRO A 85 38.33 -30.22 2.56
N ASN A 86 39.43 -29.85 1.90
CA ASN A 86 39.62 -28.52 1.31
C ASN A 86 38.61 -28.22 0.19
N GLN A 87 38.30 -29.21 -0.65
CA GLN A 87 37.28 -29.07 -1.70
C GLN A 87 35.88 -28.94 -1.11
N ARG A 88 35.58 -29.69 -0.03
CA ARG A 88 34.28 -29.59 0.66
C ARG A 88 34.06 -28.19 1.24
N VAL A 89 35.07 -27.61 1.87
CA VAL A 89 35.02 -26.22 2.38
C VAL A 89 34.77 -25.24 1.23
N GLY A 90 35.41 -25.42 0.08
CA GLY A 90 35.17 -24.59 -1.11
C GLY A 90 33.72 -24.63 -1.60
N ILE A 91 33.12 -25.83 -1.65
CA ILE A 91 31.71 -26.02 -2.05
C ILE A 91 30.76 -25.39 -1.02
N LEU A 92 30.98 -25.64 0.27
CA LEU A 92 30.19 -25.05 1.35
C LEU A 92 30.26 -23.52 1.33
N ALA A 93 31.45 -22.96 1.14
CA ALA A 93 31.62 -21.51 1.00
C ALA A 93 30.89 -20.94 -0.23
N ARG A 94 30.82 -21.69 -1.33
CA ARG A 94 30.02 -21.30 -2.51
C ARG A 94 28.52 -21.33 -2.21
N LYS A 95 28.02 -22.41 -1.60
CA LYS A 95 26.60 -22.52 -1.21
C LYS A 95 26.18 -21.37 -0.29
N TRP A 96 27.00 -21.06 0.71
CA TRP A 96 26.75 -19.94 1.63
C TRP A 96 26.69 -18.57 0.93
N ARG A 97 27.59 -18.33 -0.05
CA ARG A 97 27.56 -17.08 -0.82
C ARG A 97 26.27 -16.95 -1.63
N GLU A 98 25.81 -18.03 -2.27
CA GLU A 98 24.57 -18.01 -3.06
C GLU A 98 23.34 -17.86 -2.17
N GLU A 99 23.29 -18.54 -1.02
CA GLU A 99 22.20 -18.37 -0.05
C GLU A 99 22.10 -16.92 0.43
N ARG A 100 23.23 -16.29 0.76
CA ARG A 100 23.24 -14.86 1.12
C ARG A 100 22.75 -13.98 -0.03
N ASN A 101 23.16 -14.25 -1.27
CA ASN A 101 22.69 -13.51 -2.44
C ASN A 101 21.17 -13.68 -2.62
N PHE A 102 20.64 -14.87 -2.38
CA PHE A 102 19.20 -15.13 -2.38
C PHE A 102 18.47 -14.26 -1.36
N TRP A 103 18.93 -14.24 -0.10
CA TRP A 103 18.33 -13.39 0.93
C TRP A 103 18.37 -11.90 0.58
N ILE A 104 19.49 -11.41 0.02
CA ILE A 104 19.59 -10.03 -0.43
C ILE A 104 18.59 -9.74 -1.57
N ALA A 105 18.41 -10.67 -2.51
CA ALA A 105 17.44 -10.52 -3.58
C ALA A 105 15.99 -10.50 -3.07
N VAL A 106 15.65 -11.39 -2.12
CA VAL A 106 14.35 -11.43 -1.44
C VAL A 106 14.08 -10.09 -0.74
N LEU A 107 15.02 -9.62 0.08
CA LEU A 107 14.87 -8.37 0.83
C LEU A 107 14.77 -7.17 -0.12
N SER A 108 15.53 -7.15 -1.21
CA SER A 108 15.46 -6.08 -2.21
C SER A 108 14.09 -6.03 -2.89
N PHE A 109 13.57 -7.19 -3.31
CA PHE A 109 12.25 -7.28 -3.93
C PHE A 109 11.14 -6.88 -2.95
N LEU A 110 11.21 -7.34 -1.70
CA LEU A 110 10.27 -6.96 -0.65
C LEU A 110 10.31 -5.46 -0.36
N LEU A 111 11.50 -4.87 -0.32
CA LEU A 111 11.68 -3.44 -0.06
C LEU A 111 10.99 -2.59 -1.14
N TRP A 112 11.19 -2.91 -2.43
CA TRP A 112 10.49 -2.25 -3.53
C TRP A 112 8.97 -2.48 -3.50
N SER A 113 8.55 -3.71 -3.20
CA SER A 113 7.13 -4.06 -3.09
C SER A 113 6.45 -3.29 -1.94
N PHE A 114 7.11 -3.20 -0.79
CA PHE A 114 6.65 -2.43 0.35
C PHE A 114 6.62 -0.95 0.06
N LEU A 115 7.67 -0.40 -0.57
CA LEU A 115 7.70 1.02 -0.96
C LEU A 115 6.48 1.38 -1.83
N TRP A 116 6.18 0.55 -2.84
CA TRP A 116 5.00 0.72 -3.68
C TRP A 116 3.69 0.64 -2.87
N ARG A 117 3.55 -0.39 -2.04
CA ARG A 117 2.32 -0.62 -1.26
C ARG A 117 2.10 0.48 -0.22
N PHE A 118 3.15 0.90 0.49
CA PHE A 118 3.10 1.98 1.47
C PHE A 118 2.76 3.32 0.82
N TYR A 119 3.35 3.63 -0.32
CA TYR A 119 3.01 4.84 -1.07
C TYR A 119 1.52 4.88 -1.44
N LYS A 120 0.97 3.78 -1.95
CA LYS A 120 -0.46 3.67 -2.27
C LYS A 120 -1.34 3.85 -1.04
N LEU A 121 -1.03 3.13 0.03
CA LEU A 121 -1.77 3.22 1.30
C LEU A 121 -1.76 4.65 1.87
N MET A 122 -0.63 5.34 1.77
CA MET A 122 -0.49 6.73 2.23
C MET A 122 -1.34 7.71 1.43
N ILE A 123 -1.44 7.53 0.11
CA ILE A 123 -2.31 8.36 -0.73
C ILE A 123 -3.77 8.13 -0.36
N ASP A 124 -4.19 6.87 -0.29
CA ASP A 124 -5.58 6.52 0.01
C ASP A 124 -5.98 7.07 1.39
N HIS A 125 -5.09 6.96 2.37
CA HIS A 125 -5.32 7.51 3.71
C HIS A 125 -5.41 9.05 3.72
N LEU A 126 -4.63 9.76 2.89
CA LEU A 126 -4.74 11.21 2.78
C LEU A 126 -6.04 11.64 2.09
N GLU A 127 -6.43 10.94 1.03
CA GLU A 127 -7.70 11.18 0.33
C GLU A 127 -8.88 10.97 1.28
N LEU A 128 -8.85 9.88 2.06
CA LEU A 128 -9.88 9.57 3.02
C LEU A 128 -9.98 10.64 4.12
N LYS A 129 -8.85 11.09 4.66
CA LYS A 129 -8.82 12.21 5.62
C LYS A 129 -9.35 13.51 5.04
N ALA A 130 -9.10 13.79 3.76
CA ALA A 130 -9.64 14.97 3.09
C ALA A 130 -11.17 14.88 2.97
N LYS A 131 -11.72 13.72 2.59
CA LYS A 131 -13.16 13.47 2.52
C LYS A 131 -13.83 13.63 3.87
N VAL A 132 -13.26 13.05 4.93
CA VAL A 132 -13.78 13.19 6.31
C VAL A 132 -13.86 14.67 6.71
N LYS A 133 -12.79 15.44 6.49
CA LYS A 133 -12.77 16.87 6.84
C LYS A 133 -13.81 17.69 6.05
N THR A 134 -14.03 17.38 4.78
CA THR A 134 -15.05 18.05 3.96
C THR A 134 -16.47 17.74 4.47
N LEU A 135 -16.75 16.48 4.81
CA LEU A 135 -18.04 16.06 5.35
C LEU A 135 -18.29 16.70 6.73
N GLU A 136 -17.29 16.75 7.60
CA GLU A 136 -17.40 17.44 8.89
C GLU A 136 -17.71 18.93 8.73
N ALA A 137 -17.11 19.60 7.74
CA ALA A 137 -17.40 21.00 7.44
C ALA A 137 -18.84 21.19 6.94
N GLN A 138 -19.33 20.28 6.08
CA GLN A 138 -20.71 20.31 5.58
C GLN A 138 -21.73 20.08 6.69
N ILE A 139 -21.48 19.13 7.60
CA ILE A 139 -22.35 18.86 8.76
C ILE A 139 -22.41 20.10 9.66
N LYS A 140 -21.28 20.73 9.96
CA LYS A 140 -21.25 21.97 10.76
C LYS A 140 -22.02 23.11 10.10
N GLN A 141 -21.88 23.28 8.78
CA GLN A 141 -22.64 24.29 8.02
C GLN A 141 -24.14 24.01 8.05
N GLN A 142 -24.56 22.75 7.89
CA GLN A 142 -25.98 22.36 7.99
C GLN A 142 -26.54 22.59 9.41
N GLN A 143 -25.79 22.26 10.44
CA GLN A 143 -26.19 22.50 11.83
C GLN A 143 -26.33 23.99 12.14
N GLN A 144 -25.42 24.82 11.63
CA GLN A 144 -25.50 26.27 11.77
C GLN A 144 -26.68 26.87 11.00
N ALA A 145 -26.95 26.40 9.78
CA ALA A 145 -28.12 26.81 9.00
C ALA A 145 -29.44 26.42 9.67
N ALA A 146 -29.52 25.20 10.23
CA ALA A 146 -30.70 24.73 10.96
C ALA A 146 -30.89 25.49 12.30
N GLY A 147 -29.81 25.80 13.02
CA GLY A 147 -29.87 26.60 14.25
C GLY A 147 -30.29 28.05 14.00
N ALA A 148 -29.83 28.66 12.89
CA ALA A 148 -30.25 30.01 12.49
C ALA A 148 -31.73 30.06 12.12
N ALA A 149 -32.24 29.07 11.39
CA ALA A 149 -33.67 28.97 11.03
C ALA A 149 -34.58 28.76 12.26
N GLY A 150 -34.09 28.07 13.30
CA GLY A 150 -34.83 27.87 14.56
C GLY A 150 -34.91 29.11 15.46
N THR A 151 -34.02 30.09 15.31
CA THR A 151 -33.98 31.27 16.20
C THR A 151 -34.90 32.40 15.71
N THR A 152 -35.20 32.48 14.42
CA THR A 152 -36.15 33.46 13.86
C THR A 152 -37.63 33.08 14.02
N ALA A 153 -37.94 31.86 14.46
CA ALA A 153 -39.32 31.40 14.71
C ALA A 153 -39.79 31.61 16.17
N GLY A 154 -39.00 32.27 17.03
CA GLY A 154 -39.26 32.40 18.47
C GLY A 154 -39.97 33.68 18.94
N THR A 155 -40.29 34.64 18.05
CA THR A 155 -40.84 35.95 18.49
C THR A 155 -42.08 36.39 17.72
N ALA A 156 -43.00 35.47 17.41
CA ALA A 156 -44.36 35.82 17.04
C ALA A 156 -45.33 34.69 17.37
N GLY A 157 -46.28 34.95 18.26
CA GLY A 157 -47.52 34.18 18.34
C GLY A 157 -47.67 33.31 19.59
N ALA A 158 -48.11 33.94 20.67
CA ALA A 158 -48.95 33.27 21.64
C ALA A 158 -50.25 32.80 20.96
N GLY A 159 -50.62 31.54 21.20
CA GLY A 159 -51.97 31.00 20.98
C GLY A 159 -52.22 30.42 19.58
N VAL A 160 -52.23 29.10 19.46
CA VAL A 160 -53.42 28.25 19.18
C VAL A 160 -52.93 26.79 19.20
N ALA A 161 -53.64 25.95 19.96
CA ALA A 161 -53.44 24.51 20.03
C ALA A 161 -53.95 23.79 18.76
N ALA A 162 -53.13 22.87 18.19
CA ALA A 162 -53.51 21.63 17.47
C ALA A 162 -52.30 21.07 16.67
N PRO A 163 -52.35 19.84 16.12
CA PRO A 163 -52.29 18.54 16.78
C PRO A 163 -51.02 17.74 16.39
N ALA A 164 -50.82 16.59 17.03
CA ALA A 164 -49.66 15.71 16.93
C ALA A 164 -49.22 15.33 15.48
N PRO A 165 -47.92 15.37 15.15
CA PRO A 165 -47.40 14.77 13.92
C PRO A 165 -47.29 13.25 14.06
N LYS A 166 -47.89 12.55 13.09
CA LYS A 166 -47.82 11.10 12.89
C LYS A 166 -46.37 10.62 12.77
N GLN A 167 -46.06 9.56 13.51
CA GLN A 167 -44.89 8.69 13.32
C GLN A 167 -44.77 8.27 11.84
N PRO A 168 -43.62 8.46 11.19
CA PRO A 168 -43.29 7.75 9.96
C PRO A 168 -43.03 6.27 10.28
N SER A 169 -43.82 5.43 9.63
CA SER A 169 -43.78 3.97 9.68
C SER A 169 -42.39 3.41 9.37
N ALA A 170 -42.12 2.27 10.01
CA ALA A 170 -40.90 1.46 9.89
C ALA A 170 -40.48 1.19 8.42
N PRO A 171 -39.17 1.05 8.15
CA PRO A 171 -38.68 0.54 6.88
C PRO A 171 -39.10 -0.92 6.67
N PRO A 172 -39.40 -1.34 5.43
CA PRO A 172 -39.73 -2.73 5.12
C PRO A 172 -38.52 -3.65 5.33
N ALA A 173 -38.82 -4.86 5.81
CA ALA A 173 -37.85 -5.92 6.08
C ALA A 173 -36.96 -6.22 4.87
N ALA A 174 -35.67 -6.40 5.13
CA ALA A 174 -34.69 -6.81 4.13
C ALA A 174 -35.01 -8.22 3.59
N PRO A 175 -34.83 -8.47 2.28
CA PRO A 175 -34.98 -9.81 1.73
C PRO A 175 -33.85 -10.73 2.21
N GLU A 176 -34.26 -11.85 2.78
CA GLU A 176 -33.45 -13.01 3.13
C GLU A 176 -32.75 -13.54 1.87
N VAL A 177 -31.41 -13.60 1.91
CA VAL A 177 -30.58 -14.11 0.82
C VAL A 177 -30.29 -15.57 1.11
N ASP A 178 -31.02 -16.46 0.44
CA ASP A 178 -30.78 -17.90 0.46
C ASP A 178 -29.40 -18.20 -0.17
N ALA A 179 -28.50 -18.79 0.62
CA ALA A 179 -27.09 -18.98 0.29
C ALA A 179 -26.79 -20.10 -0.72
N ALA A 180 -27.80 -20.64 -1.43
CA ALA A 180 -27.63 -21.86 -2.24
C ALA A 180 -27.72 -21.67 -3.76
N THR A 181 -28.26 -20.55 -4.28
CA THR A 181 -28.60 -20.50 -5.72
C THR A 181 -28.53 -19.08 -6.28
N GLY A 182 -27.31 -18.63 -6.59
CA GLY A 182 -27.03 -17.29 -7.13
C GLY A 182 -27.61 -17.03 -8.54
N LYS A 183 -28.91 -16.74 -8.66
CA LYS A 183 -29.51 -16.09 -9.84
C LYS A 183 -30.59 -15.08 -9.43
N ARG A 184 -30.36 -13.79 -9.73
CA ARG A 184 -31.37 -12.72 -9.62
C ARG A 184 -32.35 -12.78 -10.80
N LYS A 185 -33.64 -12.90 -10.51
CA LYS A 185 -34.73 -12.70 -11.48
C LYS A 185 -35.11 -11.23 -11.46
N VAL A 186 -35.01 -10.55 -12.60
CA VAL A 186 -35.49 -9.18 -12.79
C VAL A 186 -36.90 -9.29 -13.37
N THR A 187 -37.86 -8.69 -12.69
CA THR A 187 -39.15 -8.28 -13.27
C THR A 187 -39.11 -6.79 -13.53
#